data_AF-A0A165LBI9-F1
#
_entry.id   AF-A0A165LBI9-F1
#
_cell.length_a   1.000
_cell.length_b   1.000
_cell.length_c   1.000
_cell.angle_alpha   90.00
_cell.angle_beta   90.00
_cell.angle_gamma   90.00
#
_symmetry.space_group_name_H-M   'P 1'
#
loop_
_entity.id
_entity.type
_entity.pdbx_description
1 polymer ?
#
loop_
_entity_poly.entity_id
_entity_poly.type
_entity_poly.pdbx_seq_one_letter_code
_entity_poly.pdbx_strand_id
1 'polypeptide(L)' 'MKPSRIVLPLTLALSASAGLIAYGICQTGCNVGAVACYAVAGTVFGIVAAQ' A
#
# COMPACT_ATOMS: atom_id res chain seq x y z
N MET A 1 -17.74 -2.55 0.11
CA MET A 1 -16.36 -3.01 -0.17
C MET A 1 -16.37 -3.82 -1.47
N LYS A 2 -15.91 -3.26 -2.61
CA LYS A 2 -15.84 -3.99 -3.89
C LYS A 2 -14.49 -4.74 -3.91
N PRO A 3 -14.44 -6.07 -4.11
CA PRO A 3 -13.19 -6.85 -4.01
C PRO A 3 -12.09 -6.33 -4.96
N SER A 4 -12.48 -5.71 -6.07
CA SER A 4 -11.59 -5.06 -7.04
C SER A 4 -10.64 -4.01 -6.44
N ARG A 5 -11.03 -3.30 -5.37
CA ARG A 5 -10.20 -2.24 -4.76
C ARG A 5 -9.00 -2.77 -3.97
N ILE A 6 -9.03 -4.04 -3.57
CA ILE A 6 -7.95 -4.69 -2.80
C ILE A 6 -7.12 -5.61 -3.72
N VAL A 7 -7.77 -6.26 -4.69
CA VAL A 7 -7.10 -7.20 -5.60
C VAL A 7 -6.10 -6.49 -6.53
N LEU A 8 -6.38 -5.25 -6.96
CA LEU A 8 -5.50 -4.48 -7.85
C LEU A 8 -4.14 -4.08 -7.23
N PRO A 9 -4.08 -3.46 -6.03
CA PRO A 9 -2.79 -3.14 -5.42
C PRO A 9 -2.00 -4.41 -5.02
N LEU A 10 -2.69 -5.48 -4.61
CA LEU A 10 -2.05 -6.74 -4.22
C LEU A 10 -1.39 -7.44 -5.41
N THR A 11 -2.07 -7.50 -6.55
CA THR A 11 -1.50 -8.08 -7.79
C THR A 11 -0.34 -7.25 -8.33
N LEU A 12 -0.39 -5.91 -8.24
CA LEU A 12 0.72 -5.05 -8.63
C LEU A 12 1.96 -5.27 -7.75
N ALA A 13 1.79 -5.41 -6.43
CA ALA A 13 2.88 -5.68 -5.49
C ALA A 13 3.54 -7.05 -5.72
N LEU A 14 2.77 -8.07 -6.10
CA LEU A 14 3.30 -9.41 -6.43
C LEU A 14 3.93 -9.49 -7.83
N SER A 15 3.56 -8.59 -8.75
CA SER A 15 4.08 -8.56 -10.13
C SER A 15 5.47 -7.95 -10.28
N ALA A 16 6.08 -7.45 -9.20
CA ALA A 16 7.42 -6.89 -9.20
C ALA A 16 8.47 -8.00 -9.37
N SER A 17 8.72 -8.39 -10.62
CA SER A 17 9.89 -9.16 -11.05
C SER A 17 11.11 -8.23 -11.16
N ALA A 18 11.37 -7.49 -10.08
CA ALA A 18 12.36 -6.43 -10.02
C ALA A 18 13.25 -6.61 -8.79
N GLY A 19 14.51 -6.16 -8.88
CA GLY A 19 15.43 -6.23 -7.74
C GLY A 19 14.87 -5.54 -6.49
N LEU A 20 15.42 -5.87 -5.31
CA LEU A 20 14.93 -5.39 -4.01
C LEU A 20 14.73 -3.87 -3.93
N ILE A 21 15.59 -3.10 -4.62
CA ILE A 21 15.49 -1.64 -4.68
C ILE A 21 14.20 -1.19 -5.38
N ALA A 22 13.91 -1.75 -6.54
CA ALA A 22 12.71 -1.41 -7.31
C ALA A 22 11.44 -1.88 -6.58
N TYR A 23 11.47 -3.06 -5.96
CA TYR A 23 10.39 -3.52 -5.09
C TYR A 23 10.14 -2.52 -3.94
N GLY A 24 11.20 -2.10 -3.24
CA GLY A 24 11.11 -1.15 -2.14
C GLY A 24 10.53 0.20 -2.54
N ILE A 25 10.91 0.72 -3.71
CA ILE A 25 10.36 1.99 -4.25
C ILE A 25 8.87 1.85 -4.58
N CYS A 26 8.46 0.78 -5.26
CA CYS A 26 7.05 0.52 -5.58
C CYS A 26 6.20 0.40 -4.31
N GLN A 27 6.70 -0.32 -3.30
CA GLN A 27 6.01 -0.49 -2.02
C GLN A 27 5.91 0.84 -1.27
N THR A 28 6.97 1.65 -1.28
CA THR A 28 6.97 2.99 -0.68
C THR A 28 5.90 3.89 -1.32
N GLY A 29 5.80 3.90 -2.65
CA GLY A 29 4.77 4.67 -3.36
C GLY A 29 3.34 4.27 -2.97
N CYS A 30 3.08 2.97 -2.81
CA CYS A 30 1.78 2.47 -2.38
C CYS A 30 1.43 2.94 -0.95
N ASN A 31 2.39 2.88 -0.02
CA ASN A 31 2.19 3.36 1.35
C ASN A 31 1.96 4.87 1.41
N VAL A 32 2.68 5.66 0.62
CA VAL A 32 2.48 7.13 0.55
C VAL A 32 1.06 7.45 0.08
N GLY A 33 0.58 6.75 -0.95
CA GLY A 33 -0.80 6.91 -1.42
C GLY A 33 -1.83 6.57 -0.33
N ALA A 34 -1.60 5.49 0.42
CA ALA A 34 -2.45 5.12 1.54
C ALA A 34 -2.43 6.19 2.64
N VAL A 35 -1.26 6.67 3.05
CA VAL A 35 -1.12 7.76 4.04
C VAL A 35 -1.87 9.02 3.59
N ALA A 36 -1.78 9.40 2.32
CA ALA A 36 -2.49 10.58 1.80
C ALA A 36 -4.02 10.41 1.85
N CYS A 37 -4.54 9.24 1.50
CA CYS A 37 -5.97 8.94 1.62
C CYS A 37 -6.45 8.95 3.07
N TYR A 38 -5.69 8.38 4.00
CA TYR A 38 -6.06 8.35 5.41
C TYR A 38 -5.96 9.75 6.04
N ALA A 39 -4.96 10.54 5.64
CA ALA A 39 -4.85 11.95 6.04
C ALA A 39 -6.07 12.77 5.61
N VAL A 40 -6.59 12.58 4.38
CA VAL A 40 -7.83 13.25 3.93
C VAL A 40 -9.06 12.75 4.69
N ALA A 41 -9.08 11.48 5.10
CA ALA A 41 -10.14 10.89 5.88
C ALA A 41 -10.06 11.25 7.38
N GLY A 42 -9.02 11.96 7.83
CA GLY A 42 -8.79 12.29 9.24
C GLY A 42 -8.42 11.07 10.10
N THR A 43 -7.95 9.99 9.48
CA THR A 43 -7.55 8.75 10.16
C THR A 43 -6.05 8.50 10.03
N VAL A 44 -5.45 7.77 10.97
CA VAL A 44 -4.02 7.43 10.92
C VAL A 44 -3.85 6.11 10.18
N PHE A 45 -3.01 6.09 9.14
CA PHE A 45 -2.62 4.88 8.43
C PHE A 45 -1.45 4.19 9.15
N GLY A 46 -1.62 2.93 9.52
CA GLY A 46 -0.56 2.13 10.13
C GLY A 46 -1.12 0.91 10.85
N ILE A 47 -0.22 -0.01 11.22
CA ILE A 47 -0.56 -1.09 12.14
C ILE A 47 -0.64 -0.47 13.54
N VAL A 48 -1.79 -0.56 14.20
CA VAL A 48 -1.82 -0.39 15.66
C VAL A 48 -0.86 -1.45 16.19
N ALA A 49 0.14 -1.06 16.99
CA ALA A 49 0.96 -2.01 17.73
C ALA A 49 0.08 -2.70 18.79
N ALA A 50 -0.81 -3.55 18.32
CA ALA A 50 -1.62 -4.47 19.08
C ALA A 50 -1.17 -5.85 18.58
N GLN A 51 -0.31 -6.46 19.39
CA GLN A 51 0.05 -7.87 19.51
C GLN A 51 -0.32 -8.82 18.37
#